data_AF-A0A2E7F5Q1-F1
#
_entry.id   AF-A0A2E7F5Q1-F1
#
_cell.length_a   1.000
_cell.length_b   1.000
_cell.length_c   1.000
_cell.angle_alpha   90.00
_cell.angle_beta   90.00
_cell.angle_gamma   90.00
#
_symmetry.space_group_name_H-M   'P 1'
#
loop_
_entity.id
_entity.type
_entity.pdbx_description
1 polymer ?
#
loop_
_entity_poly.entity_id
_entity_poly.type
_entity_poly.pdbx_seq_one_letter_code
_entity_poly.pdbx_strand_id
1 'polypeptide(L)'
;MSQHFAIDWRCKHTWKIASYNTSWCLLGCSIGDLGTIAYFQFLGIDWPVWAIMSLAIFNGLMTSIILETIILSRQMVLKLAFKTAIGMSLISMISMEAAMNVTDVILTGGAILTWWVIPFMLFAGFITPLPYNYWRLKALGKACH
;
A
#
# COMPACT_ATOMS: atom_id res chain seq x y z
N MET A 1 -24.38 12.32 25.18
CA MET A 1 -23.13 11.98 25.89
C MET A 1 -22.12 11.57 24.83
N SER A 2 -21.22 12.47 24.45
CA SER A 2 -20.22 12.25 23.40
C SER A 2 -19.22 11.18 23.87
N GLN A 3 -19.34 9.96 23.35
CA GLN A 3 -18.29 8.95 23.55
C GLN A 3 -17.04 9.42 22.82
N HIS A 4 -16.12 10.05 23.57
CA HIS A 4 -14.73 10.18 23.14
C HIS A 4 -14.20 8.74 23.02
N PHE A 5 -14.16 8.20 21.80
CA PHE A 5 -13.35 7.01 21.53
C PHE A 5 -11.90 7.42 21.81
N ALA A 6 -11.44 7.24 23.04
CA ALA A 6 -10.02 7.34 23.35
C ALA A 6 -9.35 6.20 22.59
N ILE A 7 -8.78 6.52 21.43
CA ILE A 7 -8.08 5.56 20.60
C ILE A 7 -6.84 5.15 21.38
N ASP A 8 -6.91 4.01 22.04
CA ASP A 8 -5.75 3.42 22.68
C ASP A 8 -4.78 2.91 21.60
N TRP A 9 -3.60 3.53 21.53
CA TRP A 9 -2.51 3.20 20.60
C TRP A 9 -1.59 2.09 21.11
N ARG A 10 -1.82 1.55 22.32
CA ARG A 10 -0.98 0.50 22.93
C ARG A 10 -1.49 -0.92 22.64
N CYS A 11 -2.60 -1.06 21.92
CA CYS A 11 -3.19 -2.37 21.62
C CYS A 11 -2.34 -3.15 20.60
N LYS A 12 -1.51 -4.07 21.11
CA LYS A 12 -0.66 -4.95 20.29
C LYS A 12 -1.46 -5.77 19.26
N HIS A 13 -2.65 -6.22 19.62
CA HIS A 13 -3.51 -7.01 18.73
C HIS A 13 -3.93 -6.21 17.49
N THR A 14 -4.37 -4.95 17.68
CA THR A 14 -4.72 -4.06 16.56
C THR A 14 -3.51 -3.78 15.68
N TRP A 15 -2.33 -3.50 16.26
CA TRP A 15 -1.10 -3.28 15.50
C TRP A 15 -0.71 -4.51 14.67
N LYS A 16 -0.89 -5.72 15.19
CA LYS A 16 -0.60 -6.96 14.46
C LYS A 16 -1.53 -7.12 13.25
N ILE A 17 -2.83 -6.88 13.40
CA ILE A 17 -3.79 -6.96 12.29
C ILE A 17 -3.52 -5.86 11.27
N ALA A 18 -3.30 -4.62 11.72
CA ALA A 18 -2.96 -3.50 10.85
C ALA A 18 -1.70 -3.79 10.03
N SER A 19 -0.66 -4.30 10.68
CA SER A 19 0.61 -4.67 10.04
C SER A 19 0.40 -5.75 9.00
N TYR A 20 -0.31 -6.82 9.32
CA TYR A 20 -0.56 -7.91 8.37
C TYR A 20 -1.31 -7.45 7.11
N ASN A 21 -2.37 -6.65 7.29
CA ASN A 21 -3.12 -6.09 6.17
C ASN A 21 -2.25 -5.14 5.33
N THR A 22 -1.44 -4.31 5.99
CA THR A 22 -0.52 -3.38 5.32
C THR A 22 0.56 -4.13 4.56
N SER A 23 1.10 -5.23 5.10
CA SER A 23 2.10 -6.07 4.42
C SER A 23 1.54 -6.73 3.16
N TRP A 24 0.29 -7.17 3.16
CA TRP A 24 -0.34 -7.73 1.96
C TRP A 24 -0.56 -6.69 0.86
N CYS A 25 -1.06 -5.52 1.25
CA CYS A 25 -1.18 -4.37 0.37
C CYS A 25 0.20 -3.98 -0.20
N LEU A 26 1.22 -3.87 0.65
CA LEU A 26 2.59 -3.56 0.24
C LEU A 26 3.13 -4.56 -0.76
N LEU A 27 2.92 -5.86 -0.51
CA LEU A 27 3.37 -6.90 -1.42
C LEU A 27 2.71 -6.76 -2.79
N GLY A 28 1.39 -6.51 -2.85
CA GLY A 28 0.68 -6.27 -4.11
C GLY A 28 1.19 -5.03 -4.84
N CYS A 29 1.19 -3.89 -4.14
CA CYS A 29 1.69 -2.60 -4.63
C CYS A 29 3.12 -2.69 -5.19
N SER A 30 4.04 -3.27 -4.42
CA SER A 30 5.45 -3.39 -4.80
C SER A 30 5.66 -4.25 -6.05
N ILE A 31 4.84 -5.27 -6.29
CA ILE A 31 4.94 -6.08 -7.51
C ILE A 31 4.63 -5.23 -8.75
N GLY A 32 3.59 -4.39 -8.68
CA GLY A 32 3.23 -3.49 -9.78
C GLY A 32 4.21 -2.34 -9.96
N ASP A 33 4.65 -1.72 -8.87
CA ASP A 33 5.58 -0.58 -8.86
C ASP A 33 6.96 -0.99 -9.38
N LEU A 34 7.58 -2.00 -8.75
CA LEU A 34 8.88 -2.54 -9.17
C LEU A 34 8.82 -3.13 -10.57
N GLY A 35 7.74 -3.83 -10.92
CA GLY A 35 7.56 -4.43 -12.24
C GLY A 35 7.50 -3.36 -13.35
N THR A 36 6.83 -2.24 -13.08
CA THR A 36 6.73 -1.13 -14.04
C THR A 36 8.08 -0.46 -14.21
N ILE A 37 8.74 -0.07 -13.10
CA ILE A 37 10.06 0.59 -13.17
C ILE A 37 11.10 -0.32 -13.84
N ALA A 38 11.14 -1.60 -13.46
CA ALA A 38 12.04 -2.57 -14.06
C ALA A 38 11.78 -2.75 -15.57
N TYR A 39 10.51 -2.81 -16.00
CA TYR A 39 10.15 -2.94 -17.41
C TYR A 39 10.70 -1.77 -18.26
N PHE A 40 10.50 -0.53 -17.81
CA PHE A 40 11.04 0.65 -18.49
C PHE A 40 12.57 0.68 -18.49
N GLN A 41 13.19 0.26 -17.38
CA GLN A 41 14.64 0.19 -17.25
C GLN A 41 15.29 -0.88 -18.14
N PHE A 42 14.69 -2.07 -18.26
CA PHE A 42 15.21 -3.14 -19.11
C PHE A 42 15.04 -2.87 -20.60
N LEU A 43 13.97 -2.18 -20.99
CA LEU A 43 13.72 -1.81 -22.38
C LEU A 43 14.42 -0.52 -22.82
N GLY A 44 15.05 0.21 -21.89
CA GLY A 44 15.75 1.46 -22.18
C GLY A 44 14.85 2.54 -22.77
N ILE A 45 13.57 2.57 -22.36
CA ILE A 45 12.60 3.54 -22.87
C ILE A 45 12.78 4.85 -22.09
N ASP A 46 13.27 5.88 -22.77
CA ASP A 46 13.42 7.23 -22.22
C ASP A 46 12.06 7.94 -22.14
N TRP A 47 11.29 7.57 -21.12
CA TRP A 47 10.07 8.27 -20.73
C TRP A 47 10.34 9.23 -19.57
N PRO A 48 9.56 10.33 -19.48
CA PRO A 48 9.72 11.24 -18.36
C PRO A 48 9.37 10.53 -17.05
N VAL A 49 10.19 10.78 -16.02
CA VAL A 49 10.10 10.13 -14.70
C VAL A 49 8.67 10.16 -14.13
N TRP A 50 7.99 11.30 -14.23
CA TRP A 50 6.61 11.44 -13.73
C TRP A 50 5.61 10.52 -14.44
N ALA A 51 5.80 10.21 -15.72
CA ALA A 51 4.92 9.30 -16.45
C ALA A 51 5.16 7.86 -16.01
N ILE A 52 6.42 7.43 -15.85
CA ILE A 52 6.78 6.11 -15.33
C ILE A 52 6.20 5.91 -13.93
N MET A 53 6.36 6.89 -13.04
CA MET A 53 5.84 6.82 -11.68
C MET A 53 4.31 6.78 -11.64
N SER A 54 3.62 7.58 -12.47
CA SER A 54 2.15 7.53 -12.52
C SER A 54 1.63 6.17 -13.00
N LEU A 55 2.32 5.55 -13.97
CA LEU A 55 2.04 4.19 -14.42
C LEU A 55 2.35 3.15 -13.33
N ALA A 56 3.44 3.34 -12.60
CA ALA A 56 3.86 2.45 -11.53
C ALA A 56 2.84 2.45 -10.38
N ILE A 57 2.39 3.65 -9.97
CA ILE A 57 1.27 3.81 -9.02
C ILE A 57 0.01 3.12 -9.57
N PHE A 58 -0.38 3.38 -10.82
CA PHE A 58 -1.59 2.78 -11.40
C PHE A 58 -1.54 1.25 -11.40
N ASN A 59 -0.43 0.67 -11.86
CA ASN A 59 -0.22 -0.77 -11.90
C ASN A 59 -0.11 -1.39 -10.50
N GLY A 60 0.55 -0.70 -9.56
CA GLY A 60 0.64 -1.08 -8.16
C GLY A 60 -0.74 -1.12 -7.48
N LEU A 61 -1.56 -0.09 -7.69
CA LEU A 61 -2.96 -0.08 -7.23
C LEU A 61 -3.77 -1.22 -7.84
N MET A 62 -3.67 -1.45 -9.15
CA MET A 62 -4.42 -2.52 -9.82
C MET A 62 -4.05 -3.90 -9.28
N THR A 63 -2.75 -4.19 -9.19
CA THR A 63 -2.24 -5.48 -8.68
C THR A 63 -2.62 -5.71 -7.23
N SER A 64 -2.52 -4.68 -6.38
CA SER A 64 -2.96 -4.75 -4.99
C SER A 64 -4.48 -4.99 -4.86
N ILE A 65 -5.31 -4.24 -5.60
CA ILE A 65 -6.78 -4.42 -5.58
C ILE A 65 -7.15 -5.84 -6.01
N ILE A 66 -6.51 -6.37 -7.06
CA ILE A 66 -6.75 -7.73 -7.53
C ILE A 66 -6.38 -8.73 -6.42
N LEU A 67 -5.20 -8.60 -5.82
CA LEU A 67 -4.71 -9.50 -4.79
C LEU A 67 -5.59 -9.47 -3.53
N GLU A 68 -5.93 -8.27 -3.03
CA GLU A 68 -6.86 -8.10 -1.91
C GLU A 68 -8.25 -8.66 -2.24
N THR A 69 -8.76 -8.43 -3.46
CA THR A 69 -10.07 -8.95 -3.88
C THR A 69 -10.08 -10.48 -3.92
N ILE A 70 -9.02 -11.11 -4.43
CA ILE A 70 -8.89 -12.58 -4.44
C ILE A 70 -8.88 -13.12 -3.02
N ILE A 71 -8.09 -12.53 -2.11
CA ILE A 71 -8.03 -12.95 -0.70
C ILE A 71 -9.39 -12.80 -0.02
N LEU A 72 -10.04 -11.64 -0.19
CA LEU A 72 -11.34 -11.35 0.44
C LEU A 72 -12.47 -12.17 -0.15
N SER A 73 -12.41 -12.55 -1.43
CA SER A 73 -13.42 -13.40 -2.08
C SER A 73 -13.52 -14.80 -1.47
N ARG A 74 -12.50 -15.24 -0.72
CA ARG A 74 -12.54 -16.50 0.05
C ARG A 74 -13.36 -16.39 1.33
N GLN A 75 -13.70 -15.17 1.77
CA GLN A 75 -14.41 -14.88 3.01
C GLN A 75 -15.78 -14.23 2.78
N MET A 76 -16.00 -13.60 1.63
CA MET A 76 -17.25 -12.90 1.30
C MET A 76 -17.55 -12.95 -0.20
N VAL A 77 -18.80 -12.64 -0.58
CA VAL A 77 -19.22 -12.60 -1.99
C VAL A 77 -18.38 -11.61 -2.81
N LEU A 78 -18.03 -11.98 -4.04
CA LEU A 78 -17.06 -11.27 -4.88
C LEU A 78 -17.36 -9.77 -5.04
N LYS A 79 -18.64 -9.40 -5.21
CA LYS A 79 -19.08 -8.00 -5.31
C LYS A 79 -18.78 -7.19 -4.03
N LEU A 80 -18.91 -7.83 -2.87
CA LEU A 80 -18.61 -7.21 -1.58
C LEU A 80 -17.10 -7.18 -1.32
N ALA A 81 -16.37 -8.22 -1.73
CA ALA A 81 -14.91 -8.28 -1.65
C ALA A 81 -14.27 -7.13 -2.43
N PHE A 82 -14.68 -6.92 -3.67
CA PHE A 82 -14.18 -5.83 -4.52
C PHE A 82 -14.49 -4.44 -3.93
N LYS A 83 -15.75 -4.22 -3.50
CA LYS A 83 -16.15 -2.97 -2.84
C LYS A 83 -15.36 -2.73 -1.56
N THR A 84 -15.00 -3.80 -0.85
CA THR A 84 -14.21 -3.76 0.37
C THR A 84 -12.74 -3.46 0.08
N ALA A 85 -12.13 -4.10 -0.92
CA ALA A 85 -10.75 -3.83 -1.33
C ALA A 85 -10.56 -2.36 -1.75
N ILE A 86 -11.46 -1.85 -2.61
CA ILE A 86 -11.45 -0.45 -3.02
C ILE A 86 -11.76 0.49 -1.85
N GLY A 87 -12.83 0.22 -1.08
CA GLY A 87 -13.29 1.15 -0.05
C GLY A 87 -12.45 1.17 1.23
N MET A 88 -11.77 0.07 1.57
CA MET A 88 -11.02 -0.04 2.82
C MET A 88 -9.57 0.44 2.72
N SER A 89 -8.98 0.37 1.54
CA SER A 89 -7.53 0.44 1.38
C SER A 89 -7.07 1.53 0.40
N LEU A 90 -7.94 2.15 -0.41
CA LEU A 90 -7.47 3.04 -1.51
C LEU A 90 -6.63 4.24 -1.05
N ILE A 91 -7.01 4.90 0.05
CA ILE A 91 -6.21 6.02 0.61
C ILE A 91 -4.84 5.51 1.09
N SER A 92 -4.83 4.38 1.78
CA SER A 92 -3.61 3.73 2.27
C SER A 92 -2.71 3.31 1.12
N MET A 93 -3.28 2.69 0.09
CA MET A 93 -2.58 2.26 -1.12
C MET A 93 -1.96 3.45 -1.87
N ILE A 94 -2.72 4.53 -2.09
CA ILE A 94 -2.18 5.73 -2.74
C ILE A 94 -1.05 6.35 -1.90
N SER A 95 -1.23 6.43 -0.58
CA SER A 95 -0.20 6.99 0.31
C SER A 95 1.08 6.13 0.34
N MET A 96 0.93 4.82 0.28
CA MET A 96 2.02 3.85 0.21
C MET A 96 2.79 4.00 -1.11
N GLU A 97 2.07 3.93 -2.23
CA GLU A 97 2.63 4.07 -3.57
C GLU A 97 3.36 5.40 -3.75
N ALA A 98 2.75 6.50 -3.30
CA ALA A 98 3.38 7.81 -3.32
C ALA A 98 4.65 7.85 -2.46
N ALA A 99 4.64 7.25 -1.26
CA ALA A 99 5.81 7.21 -0.40
C ALA A 99 6.96 6.37 -1.01
N MET A 100 6.64 5.23 -1.62
CA MET A 100 7.60 4.40 -2.33
C MET A 100 8.24 5.17 -3.48
N ASN A 101 7.40 5.71 -4.36
CA ASN A 101 7.81 6.48 -5.53
C ASN A 101 8.64 7.73 -5.16
N VAL A 102 8.24 8.48 -4.13
CA VAL A 102 9.03 9.62 -3.63
C VAL A 102 10.37 9.17 -3.06
N THR A 103 10.40 8.06 -2.33
CA THR A 103 11.66 7.52 -1.77
C THR A 103 12.62 7.10 -2.88
N ASP A 104 12.11 6.49 -3.96
CA ASP A 104 12.93 6.15 -5.13
C ASP A 104 13.56 7.39 -5.75
N VAL A 105 12.76 8.41 -6.09
CA VAL A 105 13.26 9.65 -6.69
C VAL A 105 14.28 10.38 -5.81
N ILE A 106 14.05 10.41 -4.50
CA ILE A 106 14.98 11.05 -3.55
C ILE A 106 16.33 10.32 -3.51
N LEU A 107 16.33 8.98 -3.57
CA LEU A 107 17.53 8.18 -3.40
C LEU A 107 18.29 7.90 -4.69
N THR A 108 17.63 7.87 -5.84
CA THR A 108 18.25 7.54 -7.14
C THR A 108 18.32 8.73 -8.09
N GLY A 109 17.61 9.83 -7.79
CA GLY A 109 17.55 11.01 -8.64
C GLY A 109 16.65 10.85 -9.87
N GLY A 110 15.92 9.74 -9.98
CA GLY A 110 15.02 9.42 -11.09
C GLY A 110 14.13 8.21 -10.79
N ALA A 111 13.50 7.62 -11.81
CA ALA A 111 12.78 6.34 -11.69
C ALA A 111 13.73 5.19 -12.07
N ILE A 112 14.73 4.94 -11.22
CA ILE A 112 15.77 3.93 -11.48
C ILE A 112 15.78 2.94 -10.34
N LEU A 113 15.48 1.68 -10.63
CA LEU A 113 15.51 0.64 -9.63
C LEU A 113 16.95 0.18 -9.35
N THR A 114 17.43 0.49 -8.15
CA THR A 114 18.70 -0.01 -7.62
C THR A 114 18.47 -0.97 -6.45
N TRP A 115 19.29 -2.02 -6.37
CA TRP A 115 19.12 -3.10 -5.39
C TRP A 115 19.15 -2.61 -3.93
N TRP A 116 19.89 -1.54 -3.63
CA TRP A 116 19.98 -1.00 -2.27
C TRP A 116 18.79 -0.10 -1.89
N VAL A 117 18.07 0.49 -2.85
CA VAL A 117 16.93 1.38 -2.58
C VAL A 117 15.66 0.62 -2.25
N ILE A 118 15.47 -0.57 -2.83
CA ILE A 118 14.31 -1.44 -2.60
C ILE A 118 13.93 -1.56 -1.10
N PRO A 119 14.83 -1.92 -0.16
CA PRO A 119 14.45 -2.03 1.25
C PRO A 119 13.98 -0.71 1.87
N PHE A 120 14.56 0.44 1.49
CA PHE A 120 14.13 1.75 1.99
C PHE A 120 12.77 2.15 1.42
N MET A 121 12.55 1.89 0.13
CA MET A 121 11.29 2.12 -0.55
C MET A 121 10.16 1.31 0.11
N LEU A 122 10.36 0.00 0.27
CA LEU A 122 9.39 -0.89 0.92
C LEU A 122 9.11 -0.47 2.37
N PHE A 123 10.13 -0.04 3.09
CA PHE A 123 9.99 0.45 4.45
C PHE A 123 9.15 1.73 4.54
N ALA A 124 9.39 2.70 3.66
CA ALA A 124 8.60 3.92 3.55
C ALA A 124 7.14 3.61 3.18
N GLY A 125 6.94 2.71 2.22
CA GLY A 125 5.63 2.20 1.83
C GLY A 125 4.89 1.50 2.98
N PHE A 126 5.60 0.79 3.85
CA PHE A 126 4.99 0.13 5.01
C PHE A 126 4.60 1.12 6.12
N ILE A 127 5.51 2.02 6.49
CA ILE A 127 5.29 2.92 7.64
C ILE A 127 4.23 3.98 7.37
N THR A 128 4.17 4.51 6.15
CA THR A 128 3.27 5.60 5.79
C THR A 128 1.77 5.30 6.05
N PRO A 129 1.21 4.19 5.54
CA PRO A 129 -0.21 3.86 5.74
C PRO A 129 -0.51 3.18 7.09
N LEU A 130 0.50 2.66 7.80
CA LEU A 130 0.29 1.80 8.97
C LEU A 130 -0.46 2.50 10.13
N PRO A 131 -0.14 3.75 10.54
CA PRO A 131 -0.88 4.47 11.56
C PRO A 131 -2.34 4.73 11.17
N TYR A 132 -2.59 5.03 9.89
CA TYR A 132 -3.94 5.22 9.37
C TYR A 132 -4.74 3.91 9.40
N ASN A 133 -4.11 2.81 8.99
CA ASN A 133 -4.72 1.48 9.04
C ASN A 133 -5.06 1.06 10.48
N TYR A 134 -4.18 1.38 11.44
CA TYR A 134 -4.45 1.17 12.87
C TYR A 134 -5.66 1.97 13.35
N TRP A 135 -5.63 3.29 13.12
CA TRP A 135 -6.70 4.21 13.51
C TRP A 135 -8.05 3.75 12.96
N ARG A 136 -8.07 3.35 11.68
CA ARG A 136 -9.25 2.87 10.99
C ARG A 136 -9.84 1.61 11.61
N LEU A 137 -8.99 0.65 12.00
CA LEU A 137 -9.46 -0.57 12.69
C LEU A 137 -10.10 -0.27 14.05
N LYS A 138 -9.57 0.73 14.79
CA LYS A 138 -10.14 1.19 16.07
C LYS A 138 -11.44 1.94 15.87
N ALA A 139 -11.50 2.85 14.90
CA ALA A 139 -12.70 3.62 14.57
C ALA A 139 -13.88 2.72 14.13
N LEU A 140 -13.59 1.60 13.46
CA LEU A 140 -14.59 0.63 13.02
C LEU A 140 -14.94 -0.43 14.08
N GLY A 141 -14.36 -0.37 15.28
CA GLY A 141 -14.61 -1.33 16.37
C GLY A 141 -14.12 -2.75 16.07
N LYS A 142 -13.24 -2.94 15.09
CA LYS A 142 -12.83 -4.28 14.61
C LYS A 142 -11.67 -4.91 15.39
N ALA A 143 -11.08 -4.22 16.36
CA ALA A 143 -9.77 -4.62 16.87
C ALA A 143 -9.54 -4.55 18.40
N CYS A 144 -10.59 -4.27 19.21
CA CYS A 144 -10.52 -4.42 20.66
C CYS A 144 -11.85 -4.95 21.20
N HIS A 145 -11.81 -6.17 21.72
CA HIS A 145 -12.70 -6.70 22.76
C HIS A 145 -11.81 -7.12 23.93
#